data_AF-K7F4D9-F1
#
_entry.id   AF-K7F4D9-F1
#
_cell.length_a   1.000
_cell.length_b   1.000
_cell.length_c   1.000
_cell.angle_alpha   90.00
_cell.angle_beta   90.00
_cell.angle_gamma   90.00
#
_symmetry.space_group_name_H-M   'P 1'
#
loop_
_entity.id
_entity.type
_entity.pdbx_description
1 polymer ?
#
loop_
_entity_poly.entity_id
_entity_poly.type
_entity_poly.pdbx_seq_one_letter_code
_entity_poly.pdbx_strand_id
1 'polypeptide(L)'
;MCGCTASSPNSALSSRNQPAAALTQKATSAAANMPKGKPISKQLAAVKGLPPPVPPFSDLEKAFATVALVYNNSADPEGKLSNAETKTLLQTQFVNFIQGQESKPKHQELMSALEEGQDNKMDFEDFVILLLSLVLMSDLLQEIRNVRPTK
;
A
#
# COMPACT_ATOMS: atom_id res chain seq x y z
N MET A 1 76.96 21.12 -4.26
CA MET A 1 75.82 21.70 -5.02
C MET A 1 74.98 20.55 -5.56
N CYS A 2 73.82 20.30 -4.93
CA CYS A 2 72.73 19.40 -5.34
C CYS A 2 71.51 19.75 -4.47
N GLY A 3 70.29 19.71 -5.01
CA GLY A 3 69.08 19.64 -4.18
C GLY A 3 67.82 20.29 -4.76
N CYS A 4 66.79 19.48 -4.99
CA CYS A 4 65.61 19.71 -5.84
C CYS A 4 64.34 20.30 -5.14
N THR A 5 63.51 20.97 -5.95
CA THR A 5 62.03 20.91 -6.13
C THR A 5 60.97 21.09 -5.01
N ALA A 6 60.06 22.05 -5.31
CA ALA A 6 58.57 22.04 -5.34
C ALA A 6 57.68 22.13 -4.07
N SER A 7 56.70 23.08 -4.08
CA SER A 7 55.28 22.89 -3.71
C SER A 7 54.39 24.16 -3.92
N SER A 8 53.11 23.93 -4.26
CA SER A 8 52.06 24.87 -4.71
C SER A 8 51.47 25.81 -3.64
N PRO A 9 50.75 26.89 -4.02
CA PRO A 9 50.09 27.79 -3.08
C PRO A 9 48.59 27.47 -2.86
N ASN A 10 48.15 27.85 -1.66
CA ASN A 10 46.80 27.77 -1.11
C ASN A 10 46.16 29.17 -1.16
N SER A 11 44.89 29.32 -1.56
CA SER A 11 44.19 30.63 -1.48
C SER A 11 42.69 30.52 -1.19
N ALA A 12 42.35 30.79 0.07
CA ALA A 12 41.34 31.71 0.61
C ALA A 12 39.88 31.78 0.07
N LEU A 13 38.97 31.77 1.06
CA LEU A 13 37.54 32.09 1.03
C LEU A 13 37.23 33.54 0.58
N SER A 14 36.05 33.78 -0.03
CA SER A 14 34.92 34.57 0.56
C SER A 14 33.83 35.00 -0.45
N SER A 15 32.57 34.67 -0.12
CA SER A 15 31.30 35.43 -0.16
C SER A 15 30.98 36.46 -1.28
N ARG A 16 29.82 36.29 -1.96
CA ARG A 16 28.96 37.41 -2.41
C ARG A 16 27.49 36.99 -2.70
N ASN A 17 26.57 37.90 -2.38
CA ASN A 17 25.11 37.79 -2.22
C ASN A 17 24.22 37.62 -3.48
N GLN A 18 23.04 36.99 -3.24
CA GLN A 18 21.69 36.87 -3.88
C GLN A 18 21.14 38.00 -4.83
N PRO A 19 19.88 37.95 -5.40
CA PRO A 19 18.91 36.86 -5.70
C PRO A 19 18.25 36.95 -7.12
N ALA A 20 17.47 35.93 -7.57
CA ALA A 20 16.40 36.14 -8.57
C ALA A 20 15.29 35.05 -8.55
N ALA A 21 14.06 35.53 -8.34
CA ALA A 21 12.76 34.96 -8.75
C ALA A 21 12.32 33.58 -8.20
N ALA A 22 11.71 33.59 -7.01
CA ALA A 22 10.78 32.55 -6.58
C ALA A 22 9.45 32.67 -7.35
N LEU A 23 9.28 31.84 -8.37
CA LEU A 23 7.97 31.55 -8.96
C LEU A 23 7.17 30.76 -7.93
N THR A 24 6.18 31.41 -7.36
CA THR A 24 5.23 30.82 -6.42
C THR A 24 4.36 29.83 -7.20
N GLN A 25 4.74 28.55 -7.21
CA GLN A 25 3.85 27.49 -7.65
C GLN A 25 2.75 27.33 -6.61
N LYS A 26 1.61 27.97 -6.88
CA LYS A 26 0.34 27.69 -6.24
C LYS A 26 -0.03 26.24 -6.58
N ALA A 27 0.39 25.30 -5.73
CA ALA A 27 -0.15 23.95 -5.73
C ALA A 27 -1.63 24.08 -5.34
N THR A 28 -2.50 24.09 -6.33
CA THR A 28 -3.92 23.85 -6.14
C THR A 28 -4.07 22.43 -5.61
N SER A 29 -4.13 22.33 -4.28
CA SER A 29 -4.64 21.19 -3.54
C SER A 29 -6.04 20.87 -4.05
N ALA A 30 -6.12 19.93 -4.98
CA ALA A 30 -7.36 19.28 -5.38
C ALA A 30 -7.45 17.86 -4.76
N ALA A 31 -6.85 17.67 -3.58
CA ALA A 31 -6.91 16.42 -2.82
C ALA A 31 -8.16 16.31 -1.92
N ALA A 32 -9.23 17.07 -2.22
CA ALA A 32 -10.30 17.33 -1.26
C ALA A 32 -11.67 16.68 -1.55
N ASN A 33 -11.82 15.81 -2.56
CA ASN A 33 -13.14 15.25 -2.87
C ASN A 33 -13.12 13.77 -3.28
N MET A 34 -12.86 12.85 -2.34
CA MET A 34 -13.41 11.49 -2.41
C MET A 34 -14.02 11.12 -1.06
N PRO A 35 -15.23 10.54 -1.02
CA PRO A 35 -15.99 10.32 0.21
C PRO A 35 -15.40 9.15 1.00
N LYS A 36 -14.33 9.41 1.77
CA LYS A 36 -13.92 8.57 2.90
C LYS A 36 -15.08 8.55 3.90
N GLY A 37 -15.91 7.51 3.90
CA GLY A 37 -16.94 7.38 4.95
C GLY A 37 -18.18 6.54 4.65
N LYS A 38 -18.41 6.06 3.43
CA LYS A 38 -19.52 5.11 3.21
C LYS A 38 -19.09 3.69 3.59
N PRO A 39 -19.85 2.97 4.43
CA PRO A 39 -19.58 1.56 4.73
C PRO A 39 -19.49 0.72 3.45
N ILE A 40 -18.56 -0.24 3.40
CA ILE A 40 -18.35 -1.11 2.23
C ILE A 40 -19.65 -1.79 1.78
N SER A 41 -20.53 -2.18 2.72
CA SER A 41 -21.84 -2.75 2.41
C SER A 41 -22.74 -1.82 1.61
N LYS A 42 -22.72 -0.51 1.90
CA LYS A 42 -23.46 0.51 1.12
C LYS A 42 -22.81 0.76 -0.24
N GLN A 43 -21.48 0.73 -0.32
CA GLN A 43 -20.77 0.85 -1.60
C GLN A 43 -21.06 -0.36 -2.51
N LEU A 44 -21.03 -1.57 -1.96
CA LEU A 44 -21.35 -2.79 -2.69
C LEU A 44 -22.80 -2.81 -3.19
N ALA A 45 -23.74 -2.26 -2.41
CA ALA A 45 -25.13 -2.08 -2.86
C ALA A 45 -25.25 -1.04 -3.99
N ALA A 46 -24.45 0.03 -3.97
CA ALA A 46 -24.43 1.04 -5.03
C ALA A 46 -23.85 0.50 -6.35
N VAL A 47 -22.84 -0.38 -6.29
CA VAL A 47 -22.30 -1.09 -7.46
C VAL A 47 -23.38 -1.98 -8.14
N LYS A 48 -24.38 -2.46 -7.37
CA LYS A 48 -25.53 -3.19 -7.91
C LYS A 48 -26.56 -2.29 -8.61
N GLY A 49 -26.39 -0.97 -8.63
CA GLY A 49 -27.33 0.01 -9.20
C GLY A 49 -27.51 -0.04 -10.72
N LEU A 50 -27.07 -1.13 -11.38
CA LEU A 50 -27.36 -1.40 -12.78
C LEU A 50 -28.84 -1.81 -12.90
N PRO A 51 -29.57 -1.30 -13.91
CA PRO A 51 -30.98 -1.60 -14.08
C PRO A 51 -31.19 -3.13 -14.24
N PRO A 52 -32.27 -3.70 -13.69
CA PRO A 52 -32.61 -5.11 -13.87
C PRO A 52 -32.64 -5.51 -15.35
N PRO A 53 -32.27 -6.76 -15.72
CA PRO A 53 -32.11 -7.92 -14.85
C PRO A 53 -30.63 -8.33 -14.69
N VAL A 54 -29.92 -7.83 -13.68
CA VAL A 54 -28.58 -8.33 -13.32
C VAL A 54 -28.71 -9.28 -12.12
N PRO A 55 -28.24 -10.54 -12.20
CA PRO A 55 -28.22 -11.45 -11.06
C PRO A 55 -27.40 -10.89 -9.89
N PRO A 56 -27.78 -11.16 -8.63
CA PRO A 56 -26.96 -10.78 -7.49
C PRO A 56 -25.62 -11.53 -7.53
N PHE A 57 -24.53 -10.86 -7.14
CA PHE A 57 -23.22 -11.50 -6.99
C PHE A 57 -23.29 -12.78 -6.14
N SER A 58 -22.63 -13.83 -6.60
CA SER A 58 -22.27 -15.00 -5.80
C SER A 58 -21.34 -14.60 -4.64
N ASP A 59 -21.15 -15.47 -3.66
CA ASP A 59 -20.35 -15.12 -2.49
C ASP A 59 -18.88 -14.88 -2.83
N LEU A 60 -18.33 -15.59 -3.83
CA LEU A 60 -16.99 -15.33 -4.33
C LEU A 60 -16.88 -13.97 -5.03
N GLU A 61 -17.85 -13.63 -5.88
CA GLU A 61 -17.90 -12.32 -6.53
C GLU A 61 -18.06 -11.19 -5.51
N LYS A 62 -18.88 -11.37 -4.47
CA LYS A 62 -18.99 -10.41 -3.35
C LYS A 62 -17.66 -10.25 -2.61
N ALA A 63 -16.94 -11.34 -2.36
CA ALA A 63 -15.65 -11.29 -1.68
C ALA A 63 -14.63 -10.49 -2.50
N PHE A 64 -14.51 -10.78 -3.80
CA PHE A 64 -13.59 -10.04 -4.68
C PHE A 64 -14.02 -8.58 -4.90
N ALA A 65 -15.31 -8.30 -5.03
CA ALA A 65 -15.82 -6.93 -5.06
C ALA A 65 -15.49 -6.16 -3.76
N THR A 66 -15.53 -6.86 -2.62
CA THR A 66 -15.13 -6.30 -1.32
C THR A 66 -13.63 -5.98 -1.30
N VAL A 67 -12.77 -6.89 -1.79
CA VAL A 67 -11.32 -6.66 -1.93
C VAL A 67 -11.04 -5.43 -2.79
N ALA A 68 -11.68 -5.33 -3.97
CA ALA A 68 -11.53 -4.20 -4.88
C ALA A 68 -12.00 -2.87 -4.26
N LEU A 69 -13.12 -2.88 -3.54
CA LEU A 69 -13.62 -1.69 -2.85
C LEU A 69 -12.69 -1.27 -1.69
N VAL A 70 -12.19 -2.21 -0.91
CA VAL A 70 -11.25 -1.91 0.17
C VAL A 70 -9.97 -1.29 -0.38
N TYR A 71 -9.40 -1.86 -1.45
CA TYR A 71 -8.28 -1.27 -2.17
C TYR A 71 -8.58 0.16 -2.65
N ASN A 72 -9.67 0.35 -3.41
CA ASN A 72 -10.02 1.65 -3.98
C ASN A 72 -10.30 2.73 -2.93
N ASN A 73 -10.78 2.36 -1.74
CA ASN A 73 -11.03 3.32 -0.66
C ASN A 73 -9.75 3.78 0.04
N SER A 74 -8.67 3.01 -0.09
CA SER A 74 -7.38 3.28 0.54
C SER A 74 -6.31 3.75 -0.45
N ALA A 75 -6.50 3.52 -1.75
CA ALA A 75 -5.62 3.99 -2.79
C ALA A 75 -5.60 5.53 -2.90
N ASP A 76 -4.45 6.04 -3.33
CA ASP A 76 -4.22 7.45 -3.63
C ASP A 76 -4.94 7.90 -4.93
N PRO A 77 -4.88 9.20 -5.29
CA PRO A 77 -5.49 9.70 -6.53
C PRO A 77 -4.94 9.06 -7.81
N GLU A 78 -3.76 8.47 -7.78
CA GLU A 78 -3.18 7.71 -8.90
C GLU A 78 -3.67 6.25 -8.94
N GLY A 79 -4.51 5.85 -7.99
CA GLY A 79 -5.08 4.51 -7.90
C GLY A 79 -4.10 3.48 -7.35
N LYS A 80 -3.09 3.90 -6.58
CA LYS A 80 -2.09 3.02 -5.97
C LYS A 80 -2.11 3.08 -4.44
N LEU A 81 -1.63 2.03 -3.80
CA LEU A 81 -1.41 1.99 -2.35
C LEU A 81 0.06 2.17 -2.03
N SER A 82 0.40 3.03 -1.07
CA SER A 82 1.74 3.01 -0.49
C SER A 82 1.93 1.77 0.40
N ASN A 83 3.17 1.31 0.56
CA ASN A 83 3.46 0.22 1.50
C ASN A 83 3.01 0.53 2.93
N ALA A 84 3.08 1.80 3.36
CA ALA A 84 2.57 2.23 4.67
C ALA A 84 1.06 2.03 4.82
N GLU A 85 0.29 2.44 3.80
CA GLU A 85 -1.16 2.27 3.76
C GLU A 85 -1.53 0.80 3.69
N THR A 86 -0.81 0.02 2.89
CA THR A 86 -0.99 -1.44 2.81
C THR A 86 -0.77 -2.10 4.16
N LYS A 87 0.33 -1.78 4.86
CA LYS A 87 0.57 -2.31 6.21
C LYS A 87 -0.57 -1.98 7.16
N THR A 88 -1.05 -0.73 7.14
CA THR A 88 -2.18 -0.27 7.95
C THR A 88 -3.47 -1.04 7.59
N LEU A 89 -3.73 -1.25 6.30
CA LEU A 89 -4.89 -1.98 5.81
C LEU A 89 -4.86 -3.44 6.26
N LEU A 90 -3.71 -4.10 6.16
CA LEU A 90 -3.53 -5.47 6.64
C LEU A 90 -3.76 -5.58 8.14
N GLN A 91 -3.21 -4.66 8.93
CA GLN A 91 -3.40 -4.64 10.38
C GLN A 91 -4.84 -4.37 10.82
N THR A 92 -5.64 -3.70 9.99
CA THR A 92 -7.04 -3.35 10.32
C THR A 92 -8.07 -4.30 9.75
N GLN A 93 -7.87 -4.80 8.53
CA GLN A 93 -8.83 -5.65 7.81
C GLN A 93 -8.47 -7.14 7.88
N PHE A 94 -7.20 -7.47 8.09
CA PHE A 94 -6.67 -8.85 8.03
C PHE A 94 -6.16 -9.36 9.39
N VAL A 95 -6.48 -8.67 10.49
CA VAL A 95 -5.95 -8.95 11.83
C VAL A 95 -6.09 -10.42 12.24
N ASN A 96 -7.26 -11.02 12.05
CA ASN A 96 -7.50 -12.41 12.46
C ASN A 96 -6.70 -13.44 11.64
N PHE A 97 -6.33 -13.09 10.40
CA PHE A 97 -5.52 -13.94 9.55
C PHE A 97 -4.03 -13.84 9.87
N ILE A 98 -3.60 -12.67 10.36
CA ILE A 98 -2.22 -12.37 10.72
C ILE A 98 -1.91 -12.81 12.15
N GLN A 99 -2.92 -12.82 13.03
CA GLN A 99 -2.78 -13.20 14.42
C GLN A 99 -2.21 -14.62 14.56
N GLY A 100 -1.14 -14.75 15.35
CA GLY A 100 -0.44 -16.02 15.57
C GLY A 100 0.55 -16.39 14.46
N GLN A 101 0.66 -15.58 13.41
CA GLN A 101 1.58 -15.79 12.29
C GLN A 101 2.87 -14.97 12.43
N GLU A 102 2.98 -14.10 13.44
CA GLU A 102 4.02 -13.07 13.55
C GLU A 102 5.44 -13.64 13.71
N SER A 103 5.55 -14.87 14.24
CA SER A 103 6.81 -15.58 14.38
C SER A 103 7.22 -16.38 13.14
N LYS A 104 6.34 -16.50 12.12
CA LYS A 104 6.67 -17.24 10.89
C LYS A 104 7.64 -16.41 10.05
N PRO A 105 8.76 -16.99 9.55
CA PRO A 105 9.77 -16.24 8.79
C PRO A 105 9.19 -15.46 7.61
N LYS A 106 8.30 -16.10 6.83
CA LYS A 106 7.67 -15.44 5.68
C LYS A 106 6.77 -14.25 6.06
N HIS A 107 6.14 -14.26 7.23
CA HIS A 107 5.38 -13.11 7.71
C HIS A 107 6.33 -11.94 8.03
N GLN A 108 7.45 -12.23 8.69
CA GLN A 108 8.46 -11.22 9.00
C GLN A 108 9.06 -10.62 7.73
N GLU A 109 9.43 -11.45 6.75
CA GLU A 109 9.91 -11.01 5.44
C GLU A 109 8.92 -10.07 4.74
N LEU A 110 7.63 -10.43 4.73
CA LEU A 110 6.58 -9.61 4.13
C LEU A 110 6.41 -8.27 4.85
N MET A 111 6.37 -8.27 6.18
CA MET A 111 6.24 -7.03 6.96
C MET A 111 7.48 -6.13 6.82
N SER A 112 8.69 -6.70 6.80
CA SER A 112 9.92 -5.96 6.57
C SER A 112 9.96 -5.34 5.18
N ALA A 113 9.52 -6.07 4.14
CA ALA A 113 9.45 -5.53 2.78
C ALA A 113 8.50 -4.31 2.68
N LEU A 114 7.42 -4.30 3.47
CA LEU A 114 6.53 -3.15 3.58
C LEU A 114 7.16 -1.97 4.37
N GLU A 115 8.08 -2.24 5.29
CA GLU A 115 8.78 -1.20 6.06
C GLU A 115 9.94 -0.56 5.28
N GLU A 116 10.75 -1.34 4.57
CA GLU A 116 11.93 -0.87 3.84
C GLU A 116 11.58 0.05 2.66
N GLY A 117 10.40 -0.17 2.06
CA GLY A 117 9.92 0.58 0.90
C GLY A 117 8.71 1.44 1.19
N GLN A 118 8.69 2.22 2.27
CA GLN A 118 7.48 2.92 2.73
C GLN A 118 6.80 3.79 1.65
N ASP A 119 7.59 4.38 0.74
CA ASP A 119 7.11 5.20 -0.38
C ASP A 119 6.85 4.39 -1.67
N ASN A 120 7.21 3.10 -1.70
CA ASN A 120 6.89 2.24 -2.83
C ASN A 120 5.38 2.10 -2.94
N LYS A 121 4.90 2.16 -4.18
CA LYS A 121 3.49 2.09 -4.51
C LYS A 121 3.19 0.79 -5.23
N MET A 122 2.18 0.09 -4.75
CA MET A 122 1.66 -1.14 -5.32
C MET A 122 0.34 -0.88 -6.03
N ASP A 123 0.14 -1.56 -7.15
CA ASP A 123 -1.15 -1.56 -7.83
C ASP A 123 -2.08 -2.65 -7.28
N PHE A 124 -3.25 -2.81 -7.91
CA PHE A 124 -4.25 -3.78 -7.46
C PHE A 124 -3.78 -5.22 -7.65
N GLU A 125 -3.01 -5.52 -8.69
CA GLU A 125 -2.49 -6.87 -8.94
C GLU A 125 -1.52 -7.27 -7.83
N ASP A 126 -0.55 -6.41 -7.54
CA ASP A 126 0.41 -6.58 -6.45
C ASP A 126 -0.31 -6.79 -5.11
N PHE A 127 -1.37 -6.03 -4.85
CA PHE A 127 -2.18 -6.17 -3.63
C PHE A 127 -2.85 -7.52 -3.52
N VAL A 128 -3.45 -8.02 -4.59
CA VAL A 128 -4.12 -9.32 -4.56
C VAL A 128 -3.11 -10.46 -4.39
N ILE A 129 -1.92 -10.35 -5.00
CA ILE A 129 -0.83 -11.31 -4.81
C ILE A 129 -0.37 -11.32 -3.34
N LEU A 130 -0.27 -10.15 -2.70
CA LEU A 130 0.06 -10.02 -1.28
C LEU A 130 -0.99 -10.69 -0.39
N LEU A 131 -2.28 -10.43 -0.63
CA LEU A 131 -3.38 -11.06 0.10
C LEU A 131 -3.36 -12.58 -0.05
N LEU A 132 -3.14 -13.09 -1.27
CA LEU A 132 -3.02 -14.53 -1.53
C LEU A 132 -1.85 -15.13 -0.75
N SER A 133 -0.71 -14.45 -0.74
CA SER A 133 0.48 -14.87 0.01
C SER A 133 0.17 -14.99 1.51
N LEU A 134 -0.51 -14.00 2.09
CA LEU A 134 -0.93 -14.03 3.49
C LEU A 134 -1.89 -15.20 3.79
N VAL A 135 -2.89 -15.43 2.93
CA VAL A 135 -3.82 -16.55 3.08
C VAL A 135 -3.08 -17.90 3.04
N LEU A 136 -2.12 -18.07 2.12
CA LEU A 136 -1.32 -19.29 2.01
C LEU A 136 -0.36 -19.51 3.19
N MET A 137 0.10 -18.43 3.83
CA MET A 137 0.92 -18.50 5.04
C MET A 137 0.10 -18.77 6.30
N SER A 138 -1.14 -18.28 6.33
CA SER A 138 -2.07 -18.49 7.43
C SER A 138 -2.47 -19.96 7.56
N ASP A 139 -2.94 -20.34 8.74
CA ASP A 139 -3.40 -21.70 8.98
C ASP A 139 -4.81 -21.96 8.41
N LEU A 140 -5.47 -20.94 7.82
CA LEU A 140 -6.84 -21.00 7.33
C LEU A 140 -7.11 -22.20 6.42
N LEU A 141 -6.26 -22.45 5.41
CA LEU A 141 -6.49 -23.56 4.48
C LEU A 141 -6.42 -24.92 5.18
N GLN A 142 -5.57 -25.05 6.18
CA GLN A 142 -5.49 -26.26 6.99
C GLN A 142 -6.71 -26.36 7.92
N GLU A 143 -7.12 -25.27 8.55
CA GLU A 143 -8.34 -25.22 9.37
C GLU A 143 -9.58 -25.62 8.57
N ILE A 144 -9.80 -25.05 7.39
CA ILE A 144 -10.91 -25.40 6.49
C ILE A 144 -10.88 -26.90 6.15
N ARG A 145 -9.70 -27.46 5.85
CA ARG A 145 -9.55 -28.89 5.54
C ARG A 145 -9.81 -29.78 6.76
N ASN A 146 -9.47 -29.30 7.96
CA ASN A 146 -9.62 -30.03 9.21
C ASN A 146 -11.06 -29.99 9.74
N VAL A 147 -11.87 -29.01 9.32
CA VAL A 147 -13.33 -29.03 9.49
C VAL A 147 -13.90 -30.14 8.60
N ARG A 148 -13.81 -31.38 9.09
CA ARG A 148 -14.49 -32.53 8.50
C ARG A 148 -15.99 -32.22 8.43
N PRO A 149 -16.70 -32.63 7.37
CA PRO A 149 -18.16 -32.60 7.38
C PRO A 149 -18.61 -33.51 8.54
N THR A 150 -19.16 -32.92 9.58
CA THR A 150 -19.98 -33.66 10.54
C THR A 150 -21.14 -34.22 9.71
N LYS A 151 -21.13 -35.54 9.56
CA LYS A 151 -22.13 -36.29 8.81
C LYS A 151 -23.46 -36.30 9.53
#